data_AF-A0A0G2IE40-F1
#
_entry.id   AF-A0A0G2IE40-F1
#
_cell.length_a   1.000
_cell.length_b   1.000
_cell.length_c   1.000
_cell.angle_alpha   90.00
_cell.angle_beta   90.00
_cell.angle_gamma   90.00
#
_symmetry.space_group_name_H-M   'P 1'
#
loop_
_entity.id
_entity.type
_entity.pdbx_description
1 polymer ?
#
loop_
_entity_poly.entity_id
_entity_poly.type
_entity_poly.pdbx_seq_one_letter_code
_entity_poly.pdbx_strand_id
1 'polypeptide(L)'
;MTNTSEPTPPLPPPHDNWDIDTSTIITLRSEADSRYTKGIPLFNKEEIREADRQVKAAANGRGGVVSVKRLDGMTVYEQIPAGVRESEPELMFSQLQAMKDPEHPAPYYSSLYVDYPIKLQNKDTGELLPPRFVQSCEYVDKFMSTLQNWEATPACKHLRLELTELLKSYSSLRNITKIVGFSFGTLCKLKIDKSSSHSRSSWHQHALLSTLLDVLRSEGKNSGAEEIPCYLQDPAYTDTDKSLLANLGMTVVDGAEGFLSTDDSTAVLSFSSNVPVKHIVLDIAQPAMIIWDRLHEDEEMTDPASPRIRKTLDKFYDEHGLKCDEEHFYGANIHVRRAATSSNTRCPRWMDS
;
A
#
# COMPACT_ATOMS: atom_id res chain seq x y z
N MET A 1 -38.09 -28.30 18.41
CA MET A 1 -37.09 -27.43 17.77
C MET A 1 -35.77 -28.16 17.84
N THR A 2 -35.39 -28.81 16.74
CA THR A 2 -34.14 -29.57 16.61
C THR A 2 -32.99 -28.60 16.40
N ASN A 3 -32.07 -28.59 17.35
CA ASN A 3 -30.88 -27.76 17.36
C ASN A 3 -29.86 -28.40 16.39
N THR A 4 -29.80 -27.92 15.16
CA THR A 4 -28.77 -28.31 14.18
C THR A 4 -27.57 -27.38 14.37
N SER A 5 -26.64 -27.75 15.25
CA SER A 5 -25.31 -27.17 15.27
C SER A 5 -24.56 -27.67 14.02
N GLU A 6 -24.19 -26.75 13.13
CA GLU A 6 -23.28 -27.07 12.03
C GLU A 6 -21.96 -27.64 12.59
N PRO A 7 -21.40 -28.69 11.96
CA PRO A 7 -20.14 -29.26 12.40
C PRO A 7 -19.01 -28.25 12.15
N THR A 8 -18.24 -27.98 13.21
CA THR A 8 -16.97 -27.24 13.12
C THR A 8 -16.08 -27.96 12.09
N PRO A 9 -15.53 -27.26 11.09
CA PRO A 9 -14.62 -27.89 10.13
C PRO A 9 -13.41 -28.50 10.86
N PRO A 10 -12.88 -29.63 10.38
CA PRO A 10 -11.75 -30.30 11.02
C PRO A 10 -10.55 -29.37 11.10
N LEU A 11 -9.86 -29.42 12.24
CA LEU A 11 -8.65 -28.64 12.49
C LEU A 11 -7.58 -29.01 11.44
N PRO A 12 -7.06 -28.07 10.64
CA PRO A 12 -5.88 -28.31 9.83
C PRO A 12 -4.65 -28.47 10.74
N PRO A 13 -3.61 -29.19 10.28
CA PRO A 13 -2.42 -29.43 11.07
C PRO A 13 -1.68 -28.12 11.43
N PRO A 14 -0.90 -28.11 12.53
CA PRO A 14 -0.13 -26.94 12.97
C PRO A 14 0.89 -26.46 11.92
N HIS A 15 1.30 -25.20 12.05
CA HIS A 15 2.20 -24.43 11.16
C HIS A 15 3.51 -25.18 10.75
N ASP A 16 3.94 -26.18 11.51
CA ASP A 16 5.13 -26.99 11.22
C ASP A 16 4.90 -28.13 10.19
N ASN A 17 3.68 -28.30 9.68
CA ASN A 17 3.31 -29.43 8.82
C ASN A 17 2.77 -29.01 7.45
N TRP A 18 3.27 -27.90 6.90
CA TRP A 18 3.18 -27.65 5.47
C TRP A 18 4.17 -28.56 4.73
N ASP A 19 3.94 -29.88 4.76
CA ASP A 19 4.53 -30.83 3.81
C ASP A 19 3.92 -30.55 2.43
N ILE A 20 4.18 -29.36 1.90
CA ILE A 20 3.94 -29.06 0.50
C ILE A 20 5.00 -29.85 -0.24
N ASP A 21 4.55 -30.92 -0.90
CA ASP A 21 5.46 -31.76 -1.65
C ASP A 21 6.17 -30.94 -2.75
N THR A 22 7.38 -31.36 -3.12
CA THR A 22 8.22 -30.65 -4.08
C THR A 22 7.51 -30.42 -5.43
N SER A 23 6.61 -31.32 -5.86
CA SER A 23 5.88 -31.16 -7.12
C SER A 23 4.84 -30.04 -7.05
N THR A 24 4.20 -29.88 -5.89
CA THR A 24 3.30 -28.76 -5.63
C THR A 24 4.05 -27.42 -5.61
N ILE A 25 5.23 -27.36 -4.98
CA ILE A 25 6.09 -26.17 -4.99
C ILE A 25 6.47 -25.78 -6.43
N ILE A 26 6.90 -26.75 -7.24
CA ILE A 26 7.27 -26.53 -8.65
C ILE A 26 6.07 -25.98 -9.44
N THR A 27 4.87 -26.54 -9.20
CA THR A 27 3.64 -26.10 -9.87
C THR A 27 3.29 -24.66 -9.52
N LEU A 28 3.34 -24.29 -8.24
CA LEU A 28 3.05 -22.93 -7.79
C LEU A 28 4.05 -21.90 -8.31
N ARG A 29 5.35 -22.23 -8.37
CA ARG A 29 6.37 -21.38 -9.01
C ARG A 29 6.09 -21.20 -10.50
N SER A 30 5.76 -22.29 -11.20
CA SER A 30 5.42 -22.22 -12.62
C SER A 30 4.19 -21.36 -12.85
N GLU A 31 3.21 -21.38 -11.94
CA GLU A 31 2.04 -20.52 -12.01
C GLU A 31 2.40 -19.05 -11.73
N ALA A 32 3.25 -18.78 -10.73
CA ALA A 32 3.78 -17.45 -10.45
C ALA A 32 4.48 -16.86 -11.69
N ASP A 33 5.35 -17.65 -12.33
CA ASP A 33 6.03 -17.24 -13.56
C ASP A 33 5.07 -17.05 -14.74
N SER A 34 4.06 -17.91 -14.86
CA SER A 34 3.02 -17.77 -15.89
C SER A 34 2.24 -16.48 -15.72
N ARG A 35 1.79 -16.17 -14.51
CA ARG A 35 1.05 -14.94 -14.20
C ARG A 35 1.90 -13.70 -14.43
N TYR A 36 3.18 -13.75 -14.07
CA TYR A 36 4.13 -12.66 -14.29
C TYR A 36 4.26 -12.38 -15.78
N THR A 37 4.56 -13.41 -16.55
CA THR A 37 4.81 -13.33 -17.99
C THR A 37 3.54 -12.94 -18.78
N LYS A 38 2.38 -13.49 -18.41
CA LYS A 38 1.09 -13.21 -19.09
C LYS A 38 0.44 -11.91 -18.62
N GLY A 39 0.93 -11.34 -17.54
CA GLY A 39 0.36 -10.13 -16.95
C GLY A 39 -1.02 -10.37 -16.32
N ILE A 40 -1.22 -11.50 -15.66
CA ILE A 40 -2.48 -11.85 -14.99
C ILE A 40 -2.52 -11.14 -13.61
N PRO A 41 -3.65 -10.49 -13.24
CA PRO A 41 -3.82 -9.91 -11.90
C PRO A 41 -3.59 -10.93 -10.79
N LEU A 42 -2.97 -10.47 -9.71
CA LEU A 42 -2.62 -11.26 -8.55
C LEU A 42 -3.51 -10.94 -7.35
N PHE A 43 -3.96 -9.68 -7.26
CA PHE A 43 -4.73 -9.19 -6.12
C PHE A 43 -6.20 -8.99 -6.48
N ASN A 44 -7.08 -9.34 -5.56
CA ASN A 44 -8.50 -9.07 -5.67
C ASN A 44 -8.97 -8.28 -4.44
N LYS A 45 -9.76 -7.23 -4.68
CA LYS A 45 -10.19 -6.32 -3.61
C LYS A 45 -11.07 -7.00 -2.56
N GLU A 46 -11.94 -7.93 -2.98
CA GLU A 46 -12.80 -8.68 -2.06
C GLU A 46 -11.99 -9.68 -1.24
N GLU A 47 -11.00 -10.35 -1.84
CA GLU A 47 -10.10 -11.27 -1.13
C GLU A 47 -9.27 -10.53 -0.07
N ILE A 48 -8.74 -9.35 -0.40
CA ILE A 48 -8.07 -8.48 0.57
C ILE A 48 -9.02 -8.10 1.71
N ARG A 49 -10.25 -7.67 1.38
CA ARG A 49 -11.24 -7.27 2.40
C ARG A 49 -11.58 -8.40 3.35
N GLU A 50 -11.82 -9.59 2.80
CA GLU A 50 -12.21 -10.75 3.60
C GLU A 50 -11.05 -11.23 4.48
N ALA A 51 -9.83 -11.32 3.94
CA ALA A 51 -8.65 -11.70 4.72
C ALA A 51 -8.37 -10.69 5.84
N ASP A 52 -8.40 -9.38 5.55
CA ASP A 52 -8.19 -8.32 6.54
C ASP A 52 -9.27 -8.34 7.63
N ARG A 53 -10.53 -8.56 7.27
CA ARG A 53 -11.63 -8.73 8.22
C ARG A 53 -11.41 -9.93 9.14
N GLN A 54 -10.94 -11.06 8.61
CA GLN A 54 -10.66 -12.27 9.39
C GLN A 54 -9.47 -12.06 10.33
N VAL A 55 -8.39 -11.42 9.88
CA VAL A 55 -7.23 -11.05 10.70
C VAL A 55 -7.65 -10.14 11.85
N LYS A 56 -8.37 -9.05 11.57
CA LYS A 56 -8.90 -8.12 12.59
C LYS A 56 -9.82 -8.81 13.59
N ALA A 57 -10.68 -9.73 13.12
CA ALA A 57 -11.56 -10.48 14.01
C ALA A 57 -10.77 -11.39 14.96
N ALA A 58 -9.73 -12.06 14.45
CA ALA A 58 -8.88 -12.96 15.22
C ALA A 58 -7.94 -12.24 16.20
N ALA A 59 -7.48 -11.03 15.85
CA ALA A 59 -6.62 -10.19 16.69
C ALA A 59 -7.25 -9.81 18.04
N ASN A 60 -8.58 -9.89 18.19
CA ASN A 60 -9.30 -9.60 19.44
C ASN A 60 -9.14 -10.68 20.54
N GLY A 61 -8.02 -11.41 20.56
CA GLY A 61 -7.63 -12.37 21.60
C GLY A 61 -8.37 -13.71 21.62
N ARG A 62 -9.38 -13.88 20.76
CA ARG A 62 -10.18 -15.12 20.66
C ARG A 62 -9.55 -16.17 19.76
N GLY A 63 -8.49 -15.82 19.04
CA GLY A 63 -7.98 -16.63 17.95
C GLY A 63 -8.97 -16.67 16.78
N GLY A 64 -8.59 -17.34 15.71
CA GLY A 64 -9.44 -17.46 14.53
C GLY A 64 -8.75 -18.18 13.39
N VAL A 65 -9.46 -18.29 12.29
CA VAL A 65 -8.95 -18.87 11.04
C VAL A 65 -8.99 -17.80 9.97
N VAL A 66 -7.88 -17.61 9.27
CA VAL A 66 -7.79 -16.76 8.09
C VAL A 66 -7.70 -17.66 6.87
N SER A 67 -8.56 -17.47 5.89
CA SER A 67 -8.54 -18.16 4.61
C SER A 67 -7.87 -17.28 3.55
N VAL A 68 -6.82 -17.78 2.90
CA VAL A 68 -6.17 -17.12 1.76
C VAL A 68 -6.11 -18.07 0.56
N LYS A 69 -6.14 -17.52 -0.65
CA LYS A 69 -6.06 -18.32 -1.88
C LYS A 69 -4.63 -18.41 -2.39
N ARG A 70 -4.18 -19.64 -2.62
CA ARG A 70 -2.93 -19.93 -3.35
C ARG A 70 -3.06 -19.62 -4.83
N LEU A 71 -1.92 -19.55 -5.51
CA LEU A 71 -1.85 -19.29 -6.95
C LEU A 71 -2.58 -20.33 -7.81
N ASP A 72 -2.67 -21.58 -7.36
CA ASP A 72 -3.41 -22.67 -8.01
C ASP A 72 -4.93 -22.63 -7.76
N GLY A 73 -5.41 -21.63 -7.02
CA GLY A 73 -6.82 -21.45 -6.66
C GLY A 73 -7.26 -22.24 -5.42
N MET A 74 -6.38 -23.06 -4.82
CA MET A 74 -6.71 -23.74 -3.57
C MET A 74 -6.78 -22.73 -2.42
N THR A 75 -7.78 -22.89 -1.56
CA THR A 75 -7.87 -22.12 -0.32
C THR A 75 -7.05 -22.81 0.76
N VAL A 76 -6.18 -22.05 1.42
CA VAL A 76 -5.43 -22.47 2.61
C VAL A 76 -5.94 -21.69 3.81
N TYR A 77 -5.90 -22.36 4.96
CA TYR A 77 -6.43 -21.86 6.21
C TYR A 77 -5.29 -21.70 7.20
N GLU A 78 -5.05 -20.47 7.62
CA GLU A 78 -4.07 -20.12 8.62
C GLU A 78 -4.73 -19.96 9.99
N GLN A 79 -4.20 -20.68 10.98
CA GLN A 79 -4.70 -20.64 12.35
C GLN A 79 -4.01 -19.52 13.11
N ILE A 80 -4.81 -18.60 13.65
CA ILE A 80 -4.38 -17.58 14.60
C ILE A 80 -4.72 -18.10 16.00
N PRO A 81 -3.74 -18.48 16.83
CA PRO A 81 -4.01 -19.02 18.15
C PRO A 81 -4.67 -17.99 19.07
N ALA A 82 -5.56 -18.48 19.94
CA ALA A 82 -6.14 -17.67 21.00
C ALA A 82 -5.11 -17.35 22.09
N GLY A 83 -5.31 -16.24 22.81
CA GLY A 83 -4.46 -15.81 23.91
C GLY A 83 -3.67 -14.53 23.64
N VAL A 84 -2.94 -14.07 24.65
CA VAL A 84 -2.07 -12.89 24.54
C VAL A 84 -0.80 -13.31 23.80
N ARG A 85 -0.58 -12.73 22.61
CA ARG A 85 0.67 -12.82 21.87
C ARG A 85 1.50 -11.56 22.08
N GLU A 86 2.81 -11.70 21.91
CA GLU A 86 3.73 -10.56 21.92
C GLU A 86 3.42 -9.62 20.74
N SER A 87 3.06 -10.17 19.58
CA SER A 87 2.66 -9.45 18.37
C SER A 87 1.25 -9.78 17.91
N GLU A 88 0.57 -8.77 17.37
CA GLU A 88 -0.74 -8.95 16.74
C GLU A 88 -0.52 -9.48 15.31
N PRO A 89 -1.42 -10.35 14.81
CA PRO A 89 -1.35 -10.82 13.43
C PRO A 89 -1.62 -9.66 12.46
N GLU A 90 -0.86 -9.59 11.38
CA GLU A 90 -1.03 -8.62 10.31
C GLU A 90 -1.18 -9.31 8.96
N LEU A 91 -2.02 -8.74 8.09
CA LEU A 91 -2.14 -9.20 6.70
C LEU A 91 -0.98 -8.64 5.88
N MET A 92 -0.21 -9.52 5.27
CA MET A 92 0.94 -9.20 4.44
C MET A 92 0.72 -9.57 2.98
N PHE A 93 1.53 -8.99 2.11
CA PHE A 93 1.38 -9.08 0.65
C PHE A 93 2.64 -9.62 0.01
N SER A 94 2.52 -10.75 -0.69
CA SER A 94 3.63 -11.37 -1.42
C SER A 94 3.77 -10.79 -2.82
N GLN A 95 5.01 -10.54 -3.20
CA GLN A 95 5.35 -10.10 -4.55
C GLN A 95 5.49 -11.31 -5.47
N LEU A 96 5.11 -11.13 -6.74
CA LEU A 96 5.17 -12.21 -7.71
C LEU A 96 6.60 -12.66 -8.01
N GLN A 97 7.56 -11.72 -7.94
CA GLN A 97 8.99 -11.97 -8.09
C GLN A 97 9.51 -12.87 -6.97
N ALA A 98 9.19 -12.55 -5.71
CA ALA A 98 9.55 -13.37 -4.57
C ALA A 98 8.99 -14.79 -4.71
N MET A 99 7.74 -14.95 -5.16
CA MET A 99 7.15 -16.28 -5.38
C MET A 99 7.76 -17.07 -6.54
N LYS A 100 8.57 -16.46 -7.41
CA LYS A 100 9.34 -17.16 -8.46
C LYS A 100 10.70 -17.63 -7.97
N ASP A 101 11.22 -17.04 -6.90
CA ASP A 101 12.55 -17.33 -6.39
C ASP A 101 12.62 -18.78 -5.87
N PRO A 102 13.59 -19.60 -6.35
CA PRO A 102 13.78 -20.96 -5.85
C PRO A 102 14.11 -21.05 -4.36
N GLU A 103 14.62 -19.97 -3.76
CA GLU A 103 14.94 -19.85 -2.32
C GLU A 103 13.74 -19.37 -1.50
N HIS A 104 12.63 -18.96 -2.14
CA HIS A 104 11.44 -18.50 -1.44
C HIS A 104 10.80 -19.63 -0.62
N PRO A 105 10.52 -19.40 0.68
CA PRO A 105 9.98 -20.43 1.55
C PRO A 105 8.57 -20.86 1.11
N ALA A 106 8.37 -22.16 0.93
CA ALA A 106 7.04 -22.76 0.83
C ALA A 106 6.47 -22.79 2.25
N PRO A 107 5.62 -21.82 2.62
CA PRO A 107 4.25 -21.85 2.12
C PRO A 107 3.74 -20.54 1.48
N TYR A 108 4.59 -19.56 1.18
CA TYR A 108 4.18 -18.21 0.78
C TYR A 108 3.72 -18.05 -0.69
N TYR A 109 3.26 -19.11 -1.35
CA TYR A 109 2.68 -19.08 -2.71
C TYR A 109 1.22 -18.56 -2.74
N SER A 110 0.92 -17.63 -1.85
CA SER A 110 -0.32 -16.88 -1.81
C SER A 110 0.07 -15.41 -1.92
N SER A 111 -0.73 -14.63 -2.64
CA SER A 111 -0.53 -13.18 -2.72
C SER A 111 -0.78 -12.49 -1.38
N LEU A 112 -1.51 -13.16 -0.49
CA LEU A 112 -1.84 -12.72 0.87
C LEU A 112 -1.38 -13.77 1.88
N TYR A 113 -0.78 -13.35 2.99
CA TYR A 113 -0.41 -14.24 4.10
C TYR A 113 -0.54 -13.52 5.43
N VAL A 114 -0.65 -14.25 6.55
CA VAL A 114 -0.60 -13.64 7.88
C VAL A 114 0.83 -13.70 8.39
N ASP A 115 1.28 -12.60 8.98
CA ASP A 115 2.58 -12.53 9.65
C ASP A 115 2.43 -11.98 11.06
N TYR A 116 3.45 -12.20 11.87
CA TYR A 116 3.54 -11.77 13.27
C TYR A 116 4.78 -10.90 13.42
N PRO A 117 4.68 -9.58 13.18
CA PRO A 117 5.84 -8.70 13.21
C PRO A 117 6.56 -8.78 14.54
N ILE A 118 7.87 -8.98 14.48
CA ILE A 118 8.71 -9.15 15.67
C ILE A 118 8.70 -7.85 16.48
N LYS A 119 8.22 -7.91 17.73
CA LYS A 119 8.37 -6.82 18.69
C LYS A 119 9.67 -7.00 19.47
N LEU A 120 10.44 -5.92 19.56
CA LEU A 120 11.66 -5.91 20.37
C LEU A 120 11.31 -5.68 21.84
N GLN A 121 11.99 -6.34 22.76
CA GLN A 121 11.80 -6.18 24.20
C GLN A 121 13.11 -5.72 24.84
N ASN A 122 13.01 -4.81 25.82
CA ASN A 122 14.15 -4.42 26.63
C ASN A 122 14.53 -5.62 27.52
N LYS A 123 15.78 -6.08 27.41
CA LYS A 123 16.26 -7.26 28.15
C LYS A 123 16.26 -7.07 29.66
N ASP A 124 16.43 -5.85 30.15
CA ASP A 124 16.56 -5.55 31.59
C ASP A 124 15.21 -5.24 32.24
N THR A 125 14.30 -4.58 31.51
CA THR A 125 13.00 -4.16 32.07
C THR A 125 11.83 -5.07 31.66
N GLY A 126 11.99 -5.89 30.63
CA GLY A 126 10.90 -6.68 30.05
C GLY A 126 9.84 -5.83 29.34
N GLU A 127 10.04 -4.52 29.22
CA GLU A 127 9.12 -3.65 28.49
C GLU A 127 9.29 -3.84 26.98
N LEU A 128 8.17 -3.90 26.26
CA LEU A 128 8.20 -3.84 24.81
C LEU A 128 8.84 -2.51 24.39
N LEU A 129 9.91 -2.61 23.61
CA LEU A 129 10.49 -1.45 22.99
C LEU A 129 9.51 -0.97 21.90
N PRO A 130 9.30 0.35 21.74
CA PRO A 130 8.66 0.83 20.55
C PRO A 130 9.42 0.27 19.34
N PRO A 131 8.73 -0.07 18.22
CA PRO A 131 9.34 -0.70 17.06
C PRO A 131 10.62 -0.01 16.62
N ARG A 132 10.71 1.31 16.87
CA ARG A 132 11.88 2.14 16.64
C ARG A 132 11.98 3.20 17.75
N PHE A 133 13.17 3.45 18.30
CA PHE A 133 13.38 4.49 19.31
C PHE A 133 13.19 5.88 18.68
N VAL A 134 12.09 6.55 19.02
CA VAL A 134 11.65 7.83 18.44
C VAL A 134 12.01 9.00 19.35
N GLN A 135 12.51 10.10 18.78
CA GLN A 135 12.59 11.42 19.44
C GLN A 135 11.44 12.30 18.92
N SER A 136 10.48 12.68 19.77
CA SER A 136 9.22 13.29 19.33
C SER A 136 9.27 14.83 19.17
N CYS A 137 9.63 15.59 20.20
CA CYS A 137 9.33 17.05 20.17
C CYS A 137 10.19 17.89 19.23
N GLU A 138 11.50 17.65 19.12
CA GLU A 138 12.41 18.49 18.29
C GLU A 138 12.11 18.37 16.78
N TYR A 139 11.48 17.28 16.35
CA TYR A 139 11.28 16.97 14.93
C TYR A 139 9.95 17.51 14.38
N VAL A 140 8.96 17.77 15.25
CA VAL A 140 7.69 18.40 14.85
C VAL A 140 7.94 19.81 14.30
N ASP A 141 8.66 20.66 15.04
CA ASP A 141 8.96 22.03 14.61
C ASP A 141 9.77 22.07 13.31
N LYS A 142 10.71 21.13 13.16
CA LYS A 142 11.52 20.99 11.94
C LYS A 142 10.67 20.58 10.75
N PHE A 143 9.80 19.59 10.90
CA PHE A 143 8.88 19.19 9.85
C PHE A 143 7.95 20.33 9.43
N MET A 144 7.34 21.02 10.40
CA MET A 144 6.46 22.16 10.11
C MET A 144 7.23 23.29 9.40
N SER A 145 8.47 23.55 9.80
CA SER A 145 9.35 24.50 9.10
C SER A 145 9.68 24.03 7.68
N THR A 146 9.92 22.73 7.47
CA THR A 146 10.13 22.16 6.12
C THR A 146 8.89 22.33 5.25
N LEU A 147 7.69 22.11 5.79
CA LEU A 147 6.43 22.31 5.06
C LEU A 147 6.28 23.77 4.61
N GLN A 148 6.52 24.73 5.51
CA GLN A 148 6.47 26.16 5.19
C GLN A 148 7.54 26.56 4.15
N ASN A 149 8.76 26.06 4.30
CA ASN A 149 9.85 26.35 3.38
C ASN A 149 9.60 25.74 1.99
N TRP A 150 9.04 24.53 1.94
CA TRP A 150 8.67 23.85 0.70
C TRP A 150 7.74 24.70 -0.15
N GLU A 151 6.71 25.31 0.43
CA GLU A 151 5.76 26.18 -0.29
C GLU A 151 6.42 27.38 -0.98
N ALA A 152 7.50 27.90 -0.40
CA ALA A 152 8.24 29.01 -0.98
C ALA A 152 9.13 28.60 -2.17
N THR A 153 9.44 27.32 -2.31
CA THR A 153 10.38 26.82 -3.33
C THR A 153 9.85 26.99 -4.76
N PRO A 154 10.75 27.19 -5.75
CA PRO A 154 10.37 27.14 -7.16
C PRO A 154 9.74 25.81 -7.57
N ALA A 155 10.20 24.71 -6.96
CA ALA A 155 9.69 23.36 -7.23
C ALA A 155 8.20 23.23 -6.84
N CYS A 156 7.83 23.65 -5.62
CA CYS A 156 6.42 23.62 -5.19
C CYS A 156 5.54 24.53 -6.05
N LYS A 157 6.02 25.72 -6.41
CA LYS A 157 5.28 26.64 -7.30
C LYS A 157 5.06 26.03 -8.68
N HIS A 158 6.08 25.39 -9.25
CA HIS A 158 5.98 24.70 -10.53
C HIS A 158 4.98 23.54 -10.47
N LEU A 159 5.09 22.71 -9.44
CA LEU A 159 4.17 21.61 -9.18
C LEU A 159 2.71 22.09 -9.09
N ARG A 160 2.44 23.16 -8.34
CA ARG A 160 1.08 23.73 -8.23
C ARG A 160 0.54 24.12 -9.60
N LEU A 161 1.34 24.82 -10.41
CA LEU A 161 0.94 25.21 -11.77
C LEU A 161 0.67 23.98 -12.63
N GLU A 162 1.55 22.98 -12.60
CA GLU A 162 1.39 21.74 -13.35
C GLU A 162 0.11 21.00 -12.95
N LEU A 163 -0.12 20.79 -11.65
CA LEU A 163 -1.34 20.13 -11.14
C LEU A 163 -2.61 20.89 -11.55
N THR A 164 -2.61 22.23 -11.45
CA THR A 164 -3.75 23.05 -11.88
C THR A 164 -4.00 22.90 -13.38
N GLU A 165 -2.96 22.89 -14.23
CA GLU A 165 -3.11 22.69 -15.67
C GLU A 165 -3.58 21.27 -16.02
N LEU A 166 -3.10 20.26 -15.30
CA LEU A 166 -3.57 18.88 -15.44
C LEU A 166 -5.07 18.78 -15.08
N LEU A 167 -5.50 19.40 -13.96
CA LEU A 167 -6.91 19.40 -13.54
C LEU A 167 -7.85 20.06 -14.56
N LYS A 168 -7.35 21.08 -15.29
CA LYS A 168 -8.09 21.69 -16.40
C LYS A 168 -8.17 20.75 -17.59
N SER A 169 -7.07 20.08 -17.93
CA SER A 169 -6.90 19.30 -19.15
C SER A 169 -7.54 17.91 -19.09
N TYR A 170 -7.58 17.29 -17.91
CA TYR A 170 -8.04 15.91 -17.75
C TYR A 170 -9.35 15.85 -16.96
N SER A 171 -10.38 15.30 -17.60
CA SER A 171 -11.69 15.10 -16.96
C SER A 171 -11.66 14.04 -15.86
N SER A 172 -10.75 13.06 -15.95
CA SER A 172 -10.55 12.02 -14.94
C SER A 172 -10.17 12.60 -13.58
N LEU A 173 -9.36 13.66 -13.55
CA LEU A 173 -8.91 14.32 -12.34
C LEU A 173 -10.03 15.10 -11.63
N ARG A 174 -11.05 15.54 -12.37
CA ARG A 174 -12.23 16.23 -11.79
C ARG A 174 -13.12 15.32 -10.96
N ASN A 175 -12.94 14.01 -11.10
CA ASN A 175 -13.68 12.99 -10.36
C ASN A 175 -12.87 12.44 -9.18
N ILE A 176 -11.72 13.03 -8.84
CA ILE A 176 -10.97 12.62 -7.65
C ILE A 176 -11.81 12.96 -6.42
N THR A 177 -12.11 11.94 -5.61
CA THR A 177 -12.87 12.09 -4.36
C THR A 177 -12.01 11.89 -3.12
N LYS A 178 -10.82 11.31 -3.26
CA LYS A 178 -9.92 10.97 -2.15
C LYS A 178 -8.48 10.78 -2.62
N ILE A 179 -7.57 10.89 -1.67
CA ILE A 179 -6.15 10.61 -1.84
C ILE A 179 -5.76 9.43 -0.95
N VAL A 180 -4.92 8.54 -1.46
CA VAL A 180 -4.31 7.45 -0.68
C VAL A 180 -2.80 7.48 -0.89
N GLY A 181 -2.04 7.66 0.19
CA GLY A 181 -0.58 7.62 0.19
C GLY A 181 -0.05 6.37 0.89
N PHE A 182 0.94 5.72 0.28
CA PHE A 182 1.62 4.54 0.80
C PHE A 182 3.12 4.80 0.98
N SER A 183 3.72 4.26 2.04
CA SER A 183 5.19 4.19 2.19
C SER A 183 5.92 5.55 2.27
N PHE A 184 5.35 6.51 2.99
CA PHE A 184 5.96 7.85 3.15
C PHE A 184 7.02 7.92 4.27
N GLY A 185 7.15 6.85 5.06
CA GLY A 185 8.01 6.77 6.24
C GLY A 185 7.53 7.63 7.41
N THR A 186 8.15 7.42 8.57
CA THR A 186 7.89 8.22 9.77
C THR A 186 8.40 9.66 9.61
N LEU A 187 7.69 10.63 10.20
CA LEU A 187 8.14 12.02 10.30
C LEU A 187 9.16 12.20 11.42
N CYS A 188 9.30 11.20 12.29
CA CYS A 188 10.19 11.22 13.43
C CYS A 188 11.58 10.64 13.11
N LYS A 189 12.63 11.13 13.78
CA LYS A 189 13.95 10.50 13.66
C LYS A 189 14.04 9.24 14.51
N LEU A 190 14.51 8.18 13.87
CA LEU A 190 14.85 6.93 14.52
C LEU A 190 16.28 7.01 15.04
N LYS A 191 16.53 6.67 16.32
CA LYS A 191 17.89 6.74 16.91
C LYS A 191 18.93 5.86 16.19
N ILE A 192 18.48 4.87 15.41
CA ILE A 192 19.32 3.94 14.65
C ILE A 192 19.75 4.55 13.31
N ASP A 193 19.09 5.61 12.84
CA ASP A 193 19.41 6.23 11.57
C ASP A 193 20.63 7.16 11.72
N LYS A 194 21.80 6.62 11.33
CA LYS A 194 23.04 7.38 11.20
C LYS A 194 23.00 8.30 9.97
N SER A 195 22.06 8.10 9.05
CA SER A 195 21.85 8.97 7.89
C SER A 195 20.70 9.95 8.16
N SER A 196 20.91 11.23 7.91
CA SER A 196 19.83 12.24 7.97
C SER A 196 18.99 12.30 6.68
N SER A 197 19.31 11.50 5.66
CA SER A 197 18.70 11.59 4.32
C SER A 197 17.29 11.00 4.23
N HIS A 198 17.01 9.89 4.92
CA HIS A 198 15.71 9.22 4.82
C HIS A 198 14.59 10.05 5.46
N SER A 199 14.80 10.57 6.67
CA SER A 199 13.79 11.44 7.33
C SER A 199 13.52 12.73 6.54
N ARG A 200 14.51 13.27 5.81
CA ARG A 200 14.31 14.44 4.95
C ARG A 200 13.45 14.12 3.74
N SER A 201 13.61 12.94 3.14
CA SER A 201 12.80 12.50 2.00
C SER A 201 11.33 12.35 2.41
N SER A 202 11.07 11.71 3.56
CA SER A 202 9.73 11.61 4.15
C SER A 202 9.05 12.97 4.31
N TRP A 203 9.74 13.98 4.82
CA TRP A 203 9.15 15.32 4.99
C TRP A 203 8.74 15.96 3.67
N HIS A 204 9.58 15.87 2.64
CA HIS A 204 9.27 16.43 1.32
C HIS A 204 8.14 15.66 0.64
N GLN A 205 8.07 14.34 0.80
CA GLN A 205 6.95 13.53 0.30
C GLN A 205 5.61 13.94 0.94
N HIS A 206 5.57 14.13 2.26
CA HIS A 206 4.37 14.66 2.93
C HIS A 206 4.05 16.10 2.51
N ALA A 207 5.06 16.92 2.22
CA ALA A 207 4.87 18.27 1.70
C ALA A 207 4.28 18.28 0.29
N LEU A 208 4.74 17.38 -0.60
CA LEU A 208 4.17 17.12 -1.93
C LEU A 208 2.69 16.69 -1.82
N LEU A 209 2.39 15.75 -0.93
CA LEU A 209 1.00 15.31 -0.67
C LEU A 209 0.13 16.46 -0.18
N SER A 210 0.65 17.29 0.73
CA SER A 210 -0.05 18.48 1.23
C SER A 210 -0.34 19.48 0.11
N THR A 211 0.63 19.70 -0.80
CA THR A 211 0.42 20.54 -1.99
C THR A 211 -0.67 19.98 -2.89
N LEU A 212 -0.67 18.67 -3.17
CA LEU A 212 -1.70 18.03 -3.99
C LEU A 212 -3.09 18.17 -3.36
N LEU A 213 -3.20 17.89 -2.05
CA LEU A 213 -4.45 18.00 -1.30
C LEU A 213 -5.01 19.42 -1.35
N ASP A 214 -4.16 20.42 -1.15
CA ASP A 214 -4.55 21.84 -1.23
C ASP A 214 -5.02 22.23 -2.64
N VAL A 215 -4.27 21.85 -3.68
CA VAL A 215 -4.65 22.15 -5.08
C VAL A 215 -5.98 21.47 -5.45
N LEU A 216 -6.19 20.22 -5.06
CA LEU A 216 -7.46 19.52 -5.33
C LEU A 216 -8.64 20.17 -4.59
N ARG A 217 -8.41 20.67 -3.37
CA ARG A 217 -9.43 21.40 -2.59
C ARG A 217 -9.74 22.78 -3.19
N SER A 218 -8.73 23.50 -3.67
CA SER A 218 -8.90 24.84 -4.24
C SER A 218 -9.55 24.82 -5.64
N GLU A 219 -9.21 23.83 -6.46
CA GLU A 219 -9.68 23.71 -7.86
C GLU A 219 -10.93 22.82 -8.00
N GLY A 220 -11.32 22.11 -6.94
CA GLY A 220 -12.47 21.22 -6.93
C GLY A 220 -13.80 21.96 -7.14
N LYS A 221 -14.73 21.34 -7.88
CA LYS A 221 -16.10 21.88 -8.10
C LYS A 221 -16.94 21.97 -6.83
N ASN A 222 -16.47 21.39 -5.73
CA ASN A 222 -17.16 21.32 -4.46
C ASN A 222 -16.73 22.45 -3.53
N SER A 223 -16.85 23.69 -3.98
CA SER A 223 -16.63 24.90 -3.16
C SER A 223 -17.59 25.03 -1.97
N GLY A 224 -18.36 23.97 -1.66
CA GLY A 224 -19.27 23.83 -0.53
C GLY A 224 -19.65 22.39 -0.15
N ALA A 225 -18.94 21.34 -0.58
CA ALA A 225 -19.29 19.94 -0.26
C ALA A 225 -18.06 19.07 0.05
N GLU A 226 -18.07 18.45 1.24
CA GLU A 226 -17.16 17.42 1.79
C GLU A 226 -15.65 17.55 1.48
N GLU A 227 -14.87 17.74 2.54
CA GLU A 227 -13.42 17.74 2.52
C GLU A 227 -12.89 16.47 1.84
N ILE A 228 -12.02 16.60 0.82
CA ILE A 228 -11.36 15.46 0.15
C ILE A 228 -10.59 14.67 1.22
N PRO A 229 -10.98 13.42 1.53
CA PRO A 229 -10.27 12.61 2.51
C PRO A 229 -8.89 12.24 1.98
N CYS A 230 -7.90 12.26 2.88
CA CYS A 230 -6.54 11.86 2.59
C CYS A 230 -6.13 10.74 3.55
N TYR A 231 -5.97 9.53 3.03
CA TYR A 231 -5.58 8.36 3.81
C TYR A 231 -4.09 8.07 3.62
N LEU A 232 -3.40 7.76 4.71
CA LEU A 232 -1.98 7.44 4.73
C LEU A 232 -1.77 6.07 5.36
N GLN A 233 -1.00 5.21 4.70
CA GLN A 233 -0.68 3.88 5.21
C GLN A 233 0.83 3.65 5.16
N ASP A 234 1.43 3.57 6.36
CA ASP A 234 2.82 3.17 6.55
C ASP A 234 2.97 2.52 7.94
N PRO A 235 3.43 1.26 8.04
CA PRO A 235 3.71 0.62 9.33
C PRO A 235 4.76 1.35 10.18
N ALA A 236 5.56 2.24 9.60
CA ALA A 236 6.53 3.06 10.32
C ALA A 236 5.88 4.21 11.10
N TYR A 237 4.61 4.55 10.86
CA TYR A 237 3.97 5.66 11.57
C TYR A 237 3.81 5.37 13.05
N THR A 238 4.24 6.34 13.85
CA THR A 238 4.13 6.38 15.30
C THR A 238 2.89 7.15 15.73
N ASP A 239 2.48 7.05 16.99
CA ASP A 239 1.37 7.87 17.53
C ASP A 239 1.63 9.38 17.39
N THR A 240 2.90 9.79 17.42
CA THR A 240 3.31 11.19 17.16
C THR A 240 3.04 11.56 15.70
N ASP A 241 3.39 10.69 14.75
CA ASP A 241 3.10 10.90 13.33
C ASP A 241 1.60 10.96 13.09
N LYS A 242 0.83 10.01 13.65
CA LYS A 242 -0.64 9.96 13.55
C LYS A 242 -1.28 11.27 14.04
N SER A 243 -0.83 11.78 15.18
CA SER A 243 -1.33 13.04 15.76
C SER A 243 -0.98 14.26 14.90
N LEU A 244 0.24 14.31 14.36
CA LEU A 244 0.71 15.40 13.53
C LEU A 244 0.01 15.44 12.17
N LEU A 245 -0.16 14.28 11.53
CA LEU A 245 -0.85 14.13 10.25
C LEU A 245 -2.34 14.45 10.37
N ALA A 246 -2.97 14.11 11.49
CA ALA A 246 -4.36 14.50 11.80
C ALA A 246 -4.53 16.03 11.81
N ASN A 247 -3.57 16.78 12.35
CA ASN A 247 -3.58 18.25 12.33
C ASN A 247 -3.47 18.84 10.91
N LEU A 248 -2.98 18.07 9.94
CA LEU A 248 -2.91 18.44 8.52
C LEU A 248 -4.14 17.94 7.72
N GLY A 249 -5.17 17.41 8.39
CA GLY A 249 -6.38 16.88 7.73
C GLY A 249 -6.15 15.53 7.04
N MET A 250 -5.15 14.76 7.49
CA MET A 250 -4.82 13.44 6.95
C MET A 250 -5.13 12.34 7.98
N THR A 251 -5.63 11.20 7.52
CA THR A 251 -5.98 10.06 8.36
C THR A 251 -5.01 8.92 8.12
N VAL A 252 -4.25 8.54 9.16
CA VAL A 252 -3.44 7.31 9.09
C VAL A 252 -4.35 6.11 9.28
N VAL A 253 -4.23 5.11 8.41
CA VAL A 253 -5.02 3.88 8.43
C VAL A 253 -4.14 2.66 8.61
N ASP A 254 -4.66 1.64 9.28
CA ASP A 254 -3.95 0.40 9.63
C ASP A 254 -4.47 -0.80 8.80
N GLY A 255 -3.73 -1.91 8.76
CA GLY A 255 -4.11 -3.13 8.02
C GLY A 255 -4.14 -2.92 6.50
N ALA A 256 -5.19 -3.40 5.84
CA ALA A 256 -5.38 -3.24 4.40
C ALA A 256 -6.21 -2.01 3.97
N GLU A 257 -6.58 -1.12 4.90
CA GLU A 257 -7.57 -0.06 4.66
C GLU A 257 -7.19 0.95 3.58
N GLY A 258 -5.91 1.25 3.40
CA GLY A 258 -5.43 2.10 2.30
C GLY A 258 -5.73 1.47 0.94
N PHE A 259 -5.45 0.18 0.77
CA PHE A 259 -5.82 -0.56 -0.44
C PHE A 259 -7.34 -0.64 -0.62
N LEU A 260 -8.09 -0.91 0.45
CA LEU A 260 -9.56 -0.99 0.40
C LEU A 260 -10.21 0.37 0.07
N SER A 261 -9.57 1.47 0.45
CA SER A 261 -9.98 2.83 0.13
C SER A 261 -9.69 3.23 -1.32
N THR A 262 -8.76 2.55 -1.98
CA THR A 262 -8.33 2.87 -3.35
C THR A 262 -9.35 2.41 -4.40
N ASP A 263 -9.76 3.33 -5.27
CA ASP A 263 -10.64 3.08 -6.41
C ASP A 263 -10.31 4.00 -7.60
N ASP A 264 -11.12 3.90 -8.65
CA ASP A 264 -10.98 4.68 -9.89
C ASP A 264 -11.09 6.20 -9.71
N SER A 265 -11.66 6.67 -8.60
CA SER A 265 -11.77 8.09 -8.22
C SER A 265 -10.68 8.52 -7.24
N THR A 266 -9.61 7.74 -7.11
CA THR A 266 -8.53 8.01 -6.16
C THR A 266 -7.33 8.67 -6.85
N ALA A 267 -6.65 9.56 -6.15
CA ALA A 267 -5.25 9.90 -6.42
C ALA A 267 -4.36 9.05 -5.50
N VAL A 268 -3.43 8.28 -6.09
CA VAL A 268 -2.56 7.37 -5.33
C VAL A 268 -1.12 7.86 -5.36
N LEU A 269 -0.45 7.86 -4.20
CA LEU A 269 0.97 8.20 -4.07
C LEU A 269 1.71 7.06 -3.39
N SER A 270 2.91 6.71 -3.88
CA SER A 270 3.77 5.72 -3.23
C SER A 270 5.24 5.96 -3.55
N PHE A 271 6.11 5.83 -2.54
CA PHE A 271 7.55 6.03 -2.68
C PHE A 271 8.31 4.89 -1.99
N SER A 272 9.24 4.24 -2.70
CA SER A 272 10.17 3.24 -2.13
C SER A 272 9.49 2.18 -1.25
N SER A 273 8.36 1.64 -1.70
CA SER A 273 7.54 0.74 -0.90
C SER A 273 8.20 -0.63 -0.70
N ASN A 274 8.07 -1.18 0.51
CA ASN A 274 8.49 -2.54 0.85
C ASN A 274 7.41 -3.61 0.60
N VAL A 275 6.30 -3.23 -0.02
CA VAL A 275 5.19 -4.12 -0.41
C VAL A 275 4.80 -3.82 -1.86
N PRO A 276 4.13 -4.75 -2.58
CA PRO A 276 3.81 -4.61 -4.01
C PRO A 276 2.70 -3.58 -4.30
N VAL A 277 2.80 -2.33 -3.82
CA VAL A 277 1.78 -1.29 -3.99
C VAL A 277 1.40 -1.12 -5.46
N LYS A 278 2.38 -1.08 -6.39
CA LYS A 278 2.10 -0.89 -7.82
C LYS A 278 1.21 -1.98 -8.38
N HIS A 279 1.48 -3.24 -8.00
CA HIS A 279 0.71 -4.39 -8.45
C HIS A 279 -0.68 -4.44 -7.81
N ILE A 280 -0.77 -4.23 -6.49
CA ILE A 280 -2.05 -4.25 -5.77
C ILE A 280 -2.97 -3.17 -6.34
N VAL A 281 -2.49 -1.93 -6.40
CA VAL A 281 -3.30 -0.77 -6.84
C VAL A 281 -3.86 -0.98 -8.25
N LEU A 282 -3.04 -1.42 -9.20
CA LEU A 282 -3.49 -1.62 -10.59
C LEU A 282 -4.29 -2.91 -10.82
N ASP A 283 -4.30 -3.84 -9.86
CA ASP A 283 -5.16 -5.01 -9.90
C ASP A 283 -6.57 -4.73 -9.36
N ILE A 284 -6.66 -3.89 -8.32
CA ILE A 284 -7.93 -3.60 -7.65
C ILE A 284 -8.66 -2.38 -8.19
N ALA A 285 -7.95 -1.48 -8.89
CA ALA A 285 -8.48 -0.22 -9.36
C ALA A 285 -7.69 0.31 -10.57
N GLN A 286 -8.26 1.34 -11.20
CA GLN A 286 -7.56 2.16 -12.19
C GLN A 286 -7.63 3.63 -11.75
N PRO A 287 -6.78 4.08 -10.81
CA PRO A 287 -6.85 5.43 -10.22
C PRO A 287 -6.88 6.56 -11.24
N ALA A 288 -7.45 7.71 -10.86
CA ALA A 288 -7.49 8.89 -11.73
C ALA A 288 -6.10 9.53 -11.89
N MET A 289 -5.31 9.49 -10.82
CA MET A 289 -3.93 9.97 -10.77
C MET A 289 -3.08 8.98 -9.99
N ILE A 290 -1.86 8.74 -10.44
CA ILE A 290 -0.84 7.97 -9.75
C ILE A 290 0.44 8.79 -9.70
N ILE A 291 1.06 8.93 -8.54
CA ILE A 291 2.40 9.51 -8.39
C ILE A 291 3.29 8.46 -7.74
N TRP A 292 4.22 7.91 -8.51
CA TRP A 292 5.16 6.90 -8.06
C TRP A 292 6.58 7.35 -8.28
N ASP A 293 7.49 6.85 -7.45
CA ASP A 293 8.92 6.88 -7.69
C ASP A 293 9.30 6.26 -9.04
N ARG A 294 10.56 6.44 -9.44
CA ARG A 294 11.06 5.96 -10.72
C ARG A 294 10.75 4.47 -10.92
N LEU A 295 10.19 4.15 -12.09
CA LEU A 295 9.78 2.80 -12.44
C LEU A 295 10.96 1.88 -12.78
N HIS A 296 11.65 1.37 -11.76
CA HIS A 296 12.76 0.43 -11.91
C HIS A 296 12.30 -0.98 -12.36
N GLU A 297 13.08 -1.61 -13.27
CA GLU A 297 12.96 -3.03 -13.62
C GLU A 297 13.57 -3.96 -12.59
N ASP A 298 14.36 -3.41 -11.69
CA ASP A 298 15.19 -4.19 -10.79
C ASP A 298 14.33 -5.14 -9.96
N GLU A 299 14.44 -6.43 -10.26
CA GLU A 299 13.66 -7.48 -9.61
C GLU A 299 14.08 -7.68 -8.15
N GLU A 300 15.20 -7.06 -7.72
CA GLU A 300 15.63 -7.00 -6.32
C GLU A 300 14.85 -5.96 -5.49
N MET A 301 14.07 -5.09 -6.15
CA MET A 301 13.19 -4.15 -5.47
C MET A 301 11.92 -4.83 -4.96
N THR A 302 11.41 -4.31 -3.85
CA THR A 302 10.19 -4.78 -3.18
C THR A 302 8.88 -4.27 -3.83
N ASP A 303 8.96 -3.31 -4.75
CA ASP A 303 7.81 -2.82 -5.52
C ASP A 303 8.23 -2.47 -6.96
N PRO A 304 8.69 -3.47 -7.75
CA PRO A 304 9.24 -3.25 -9.07
C PRO A 304 8.14 -2.95 -10.09
N ALA A 305 8.47 -2.17 -11.13
CA ALA A 305 7.57 -1.93 -12.24
C ALA A 305 7.66 -3.08 -13.25
N SER A 306 6.92 -4.16 -13.01
CA SER A 306 6.91 -5.31 -13.93
C SER A 306 6.45 -4.92 -15.34
N PRO A 307 6.76 -5.73 -16.38
CA PRO A 307 6.32 -5.45 -17.76
C PRO A 307 4.82 -5.20 -17.89
N ARG A 308 4.02 -5.88 -17.06
CA ARG A 308 2.56 -5.68 -16.98
C ARG A 308 2.18 -4.28 -16.48
N ILE A 309 2.84 -3.80 -15.43
CA ILE A 309 2.59 -2.47 -14.85
C ILE A 309 2.86 -1.41 -15.90
N ARG A 310 4.01 -1.48 -16.58
CA ARG A 310 4.35 -0.52 -17.64
C ARG A 310 3.37 -0.55 -18.79
N LYS A 311 3.04 -1.73 -19.30
CA LYS A 311 2.04 -1.88 -20.37
C LYS A 311 0.68 -1.29 -19.97
N THR A 312 0.31 -1.39 -18.70
CA THR A 312 -0.92 -0.80 -18.17
C THR A 312 -0.82 0.73 -18.15
N LEU A 313 0.28 1.28 -17.64
CA LEU A 313 0.55 2.72 -17.64
C LEU A 313 0.57 3.28 -19.07
N ASP A 314 1.36 2.69 -19.98
CA ASP A 314 1.47 3.11 -21.39
C ASP A 314 0.12 3.12 -22.11
N LYS A 315 -0.72 2.11 -21.82
CA LYS A 315 -2.02 1.95 -22.47
C LYS A 315 -3.04 2.96 -21.97
N PHE A 316 -3.02 3.28 -20.67
CA PHE A 316 -4.15 3.95 -20.03
C PHE A 316 -3.84 5.31 -19.40
N TYR A 317 -2.58 5.68 -19.26
CA TYR A 317 -2.15 6.89 -18.58
C TYR A 317 -1.24 7.72 -19.48
N ASP A 318 -1.33 9.04 -19.30
CA ASP A 318 -0.34 9.97 -19.80
C ASP A 318 0.63 10.30 -18.67
N GLU A 319 1.92 10.18 -18.95
CA GLU A 319 3.00 10.43 -18.01
C GLU A 319 3.48 11.89 -18.10
N HIS A 320 3.61 12.52 -16.94
CA HIS A 320 4.11 13.87 -16.76
C HIS A 320 5.27 13.80 -15.76
N GLY A 321 6.44 14.26 -16.19
CA GLY A 321 7.62 14.21 -15.35
C GLY A 321 7.49 15.16 -14.18
N LEU A 322 7.61 14.66 -12.96
CA LEU A 322 7.61 15.52 -11.77
C LEU A 322 8.95 16.27 -11.74
N LYS A 323 8.99 17.47 -12.30
CA LYS A 323 10.20 18.32 -12.33
C LYS A 323 10.46 18.99 -10.98
N CYS A 324 10.47 18.19 -9.93
CA CYS A 324 10.88 18.61 -8.60
C CYS A 324 12.11 17.80 -8.17
N ASP A 325 12.60 18.13 -6.98
CA ASP A 325 13.84 17.66 -6.40
C ASP A 325 14.07 16.13 -6.53
N GLU A 326 14.95 15.72 -7.46
CA GLU A 326 15.26 14.31 -7.71
C GLU A 326 15.78 13.58 -6.45
N GLU A 327 16.41 14.31 -5.52
CA GLU A 327 16.96 13.74 -4.28
C GLU A 327 15.85 13.21 -3.36
N HIS A 328 14.74 13.93 -3.25
CA HIS A 328 13.70 13.66 -2.26
C HIS A 328 12.52 12.85 -2.81
N PHE A 329 12.34 12.85 -4.13
CA PHE A 329 11.23 12.18 -4.80
C PHE A 329 11.66 11.01 -5.69
N TYR A 330 12.95 10.64 -5.68
CA TYR A 330 13.48 9.46 -6.36
C TYR A 330 13.10 9.39 -7.86
N GLY A 331 13.08 10.55 -8.53
CA GLY A 331 12.68 10.65 -9.94
C GLY A 331 11.22 10.27 -10.20
N ALA A 332 10.32 10.58 -9.26
CA ALA A 332 8.90 10.31 -9.38
C ALA A 332 8.26 10.93 -10.62
N ASN A 333 7.16 10.31 -11.10
CA ASN A 333 6.36 10.80 -12.22
C ASN A 333 4.87 10.84 -11.85
N ILE A 334 4.13 11.75 -12.48
CA ILE A 334 2.67 11.83 -12.39
C ILE A 334 2.08 11.10 -13.59
N HIS A 335 1.28 10.07 -13.35
CA HIS A 335 0.51 9.37 -14.37
C HIS A 335 -0.96 9.78 -14.23
N VAL A 336 -1.53 10.36 -15.29
CA VAL A 336 -2.92 10.80 -15.33
C VAL A 336 -3.73 9.89 -16.24
N ARG A 337 -4.83 9.33 -15.73
CA ARG A 337 -5.68 8.42 -16.50
C ARG A 337 -6.31 9.12 -17.69
N ARG A 338 -6.15 8.55 -18.89
CA ARG A 338 -6.79 9.02 -20.12
C ARG A 338 -8.31 8.95 -20.00
N ALA A 339 -9.00 9.89 -20.65
CA ALA A 339 -10.45 9.79 -20.82
C ALA A 339 -10.80 8.53 -21.62
N ALA A 340 -11.85 7.82 -21.22
CA ALA A 340 -12.34 6.67 -21.99
C ALA A 340 -12.73 7.16 -23.39
N THR A 341 -11.98 6.76 -24.41
CA THR A 341 -12.36 7.00 -25.80
C THR A 341 -13.61 6.19 -26.11
N SER A 342 -14.58 6.79 -26.81
CA SER A 342 -15.87 6.16 -27.15
C SER A 342 -15.74 4.88 -27.99
N SER A 343 -14.53 4.54 -28.45
CA SER A 343 -14.19 3.31 -29.16
C SER A 343 -13.73 2.16 -28.25
N ASN A 344 -13.47 2.39 -26.95
CA ASN A 344 -13.19 1.35 -25.96
C ASN A 344 -14.46 0.99 -25.18
N THR A 345 -15.47 0.52 -25.90
CA THR A 345 -16.62 -0.13 -25.26
C THR A 345 -16.15 -1.45 -24.63
N ARG A 346 -16.10 -1.46 -23.30
CA ARG A 346 -16.07 -2.64 -22.42
C ARG A 346 -14.98 -3.69 -22.73
N CYS A 347 -13.86 -3.61 -22.00
CA CYS A 347 -13.32 -4.87 -21.47
C CYS A 347 -14.40 -5.49 -20.57
N PRO A 348 -14.60 -6.82 -20.58
CA PRO A 348 -15.71 -7.44 -19.87
C PRO A 348 -15.60 -7.08 -18.38
N ARG A 349 -16.73 -6.64 -17.80
CA ARG A 349 -16.96 -6.78 -16.37
C ARG A 349 -16.52 -8.19 -15.99
N TRP A 350 -15.58 -8.30 -15.07
CA TRP A 350 -15.32 -9.51 -14.31
C TRP A 350 -16.65 -9.87 -13.63
N MET A 351 -17.42 -10.73 -14.28
CA MET A 351 -18.65 -11.28 -13.73
C MET A 351 -18.28 -12.48 -12.88
N ASP A 352 -18.93 -12.51 -11.72
CA ASP A 352 -18.96 -13.59 -10.75
C ASP A 352 -19.01 -14.97 -11.42
N SER A 353 -18.10 -15.84 -11.01
CA SER A 353 -18.21 -17.30 -11.07
C SER A 353 -17.40 -17.89 -9.93
#